data_AF-A0A971HVQ7-F1
#
_entry.id   AF-A0A971HVQ7-F1
#
_cell.length_a   1.000
_cell.length_b   1.000
_cell.length_c   1.000
_cell.angle_alpha   90.00
_cell.angle_beta   90.00
_cell.angle_gamma   90.00
#
_symmetry.space_group_name_H-M   'P 1'
#
loop_
_entity.id
_entity.type
_entity.pdbx_description
1 polymer ?
#
loop_
_entity_poly.entity_id
_entity_poly.type
_entity_poly.pdbx_seq_one_letter_code
_entity_poly.pdbx_strand_id
1 'polypeptide(L)'
;MKKIMLIIIGLIVITPAIMFASSAVKAQRESSEGGIFVPGNFVSMAVAQNNTVYLLTKDHKLVQITSKGAQKTIRLPKLTAKPNEEASLCDMAVDSSNLLFCGYSFSEVFSLNLKNPNAFKRIKLQFEGSKLKPLMISAGKNSWYLKDSEERVLQVLRNGAASLMPQYTEIEPRNSDSVQIAPPEYTENGVVYNDKAFINGKADSLLWQAPKPAEPKVVLGVEFLGQDKNRRDIFKVITGAGELNQEVTVYAVKDQEIVAQRVITDSPADGIMRYCRLAPDGSLVLLQKDPEGRKGVLLKRLKLDTNKPAAG
;
A
#
# COMPACT_ATOMS: atom_id res chain seq x y z
N MET A 1 7.57 82.64 -35.43
CA MET A 1 8.88 82.56 -34.72
C MET A 1 8.72 81.70 -33.47
N LYS A 2 9.60 80.70 -33.29
CA LYS A 2 9.87 79.88 -32.08
C LYS A 2 8.72 78.97 -31.60
N LYS A 3 8.90 77.71 -31.19
CA LYS A 3 9.96 76.68 -31.22
C LYS A 3 9.22 75.37 -30.88
N ILE A 4 9.65 74.26 -31.47
CA ILE A 4 9.21 72.89 -31.18
C ILE A 4 9.60 72.49 -29.75
N MET A 5 8.74 71.76 -29.02
CA MET A 5 9.20 70.62 -28.22
C MET A 5 8.06 69.60 -28.02
N LEU A 6 8.27 68.40 -28.58
CA LEU A 6 7.52 67.18 -28.26
C LEU A 6 7.75 66.78 -26.79
N ILE A 7 6.78 66.09 -26.19
CA ILE A 7 6.99 64.83 -25.46
C ILE A 7 5.70 63.99 -25.56
N ILE A 8 5.91 62.69 -25.71
CA ILE A 8 5.02 61.67 -26.26
C ILE A 8 4.53 60.72 -25.15
N ILE A 9 3.21 60.46 -25.18
CA ILE A 9 2.48 59.18 -25.01
C ILE A 9 2.55 58.42 -23.67
N GLY A 10 1.34 58.05 -23.21
CA GLY A 10 1.12 56.89 -22.34
C GLY A 10 -0.33 56.71 -21.88
N LEU A 11 -1.32 56.73 -22.80
CA LEU A 11 -2.73 56.53 -22.46
C LEU A 11 -3.02 55.03 -22.24
N ILE A 12 -3.29 54.64 -20.99
CA ILE A 12 -3.77 53.29 -20.63
C ILE A 12 -5.26 53.22 -20.96
N VAL A 13 -5.61 52.40 -21.96
CA VAL A 13 -7.00 52.07 -22.31
C VAL A 13 -7.48 50.94 -21.41
N ILE A 14 -8.60 51.20 -20.74
CA ILE A 14 -9.35 50.29 -19.88
C ILE A 14 -10.13 49.31 -20.76
N THR A 15 -10.00 48.00 -20.53
CA THR A 15 -10.96 46.99 -21.00
C THR A 15 -11.42 46.12 -19.83
N PRO A 16 -12.74 45.91 -19.65
CA PRO A 16 -13.28 45.07 -18.59
C PRO A 16 -13.22 43.60 -19.01
N ALA A 17 -12.39 42.80 -18.34
CA ALA A 17 -12.39 41.35 -18.50
C ALA A 17 -13.45 40.72 -17.60
N ILE A 18 -14.37 40.01 -18.25
CA ILE A 18 -15.49 39.25 -17.74
C ILE A 18 -15.01 38.27 -16.66
N MET A 19 -15.52 38.42 -15.44
CA MET A 19 -15.35 37.43 -14.36
C MET A 19 -16.20 36.19 -14.67
N PHE A 20 -15.58 35.15 -15.21
CA PHE A 20 -16.06 33.79 -14.97
C PHE A 20 -15.43 33.29 -13.68
N ALA A 21 -16.23 33.32 -12.61
CA ALA A 21 -15.91 32.67 -11.35
C ALA A 21 -15.94 31.14 -11.55
N SER A 22 -14.86 30.55 -12.05
CA SER A 22 -14.57 29.15 -11.73
C SER A 22 -14.15 29.13 -10.27
N SER A 23 -15.00 28.59 -9.41
CA SER A 23 -14.68 28.22 -8.03
C SER A 23 -13.51 27.25 -8.03
N ALA A 24 -12.30 27.80 -8.10
CA ALA A 24 -11.07 27.11 -7.80
C ALA A 24 -11.15 26.72 -6.33
N VAL A 25 -11.40 25.43 -6.09
CA VAL A 25 -11.18 24.78 -4.80
C VAL A 25 -9.76 25.15 -4.39
N LYS A 26 -9.70 26.06 -3.43
CA LYS A 26 -8.49 26.64 -2.87
C LYS A 26 -7.62 25.49 -2.39
N ALA A 27 -6.40 25.46 -2.92
CA ALA A 27 -5.33 24.60 -2.46
C ALA A 27 -5.28 24.58 -0.92
N GLN A 28 -5.57 23.42 -0.35
CA GLN A 28 -5.36 23.17 1.07
C GLN A 28 -3.88 22.86 1.26
N ARG A 29 -3.18 23.81 1.90
CA ARG A 29 -1.75 23.77 2.20
C ARG A 29 -1.41 22.60 3.13
N GLU A 30 -0.36 21.89 2.74
CA GLU A 30 0.66 21.20 3.54
C GLU A 30 0.38 21.02 5.05
N SER A 31 -0.36 19.95 5.37
CA SER A 31 0.16 18.94 6.30
C SER A 31 -0.11 17.58 5.67
N SER A 32 0.93 16.77 5.43
CA SER A 32 0.77 15.45 4.78
C SER A 32 -0.04 14.44 5.62
N GLU A 33 -0.36 14.80 6.87
CA GLU A 33 -1.15 14.00 7.80
C GLU A 33 -2.66 14.29 7.71
N GLY A 34 -3.07 15.45 7.20
CA GLY A 34 -4.50 15.77 6.99
C GLY A 34 -5.18 14.84 5.97
N GLY A 35 -4.38 14.16 5.16
CA GLY A 35 -4.85 13.18 4.18
C GLY A 35 -5.47 13.78 2.93
N ILE A 36 -5.59 12.97 1.89
CA ILE A 36 -6.24 13.31 0.62
C ILE A 36 -7.50 12.47 0.53
N PHE A 37 -8.67 13.13 0.48
CA PHE A 37 -9.92 12.41 0.22
C PHE A 37 -9.96 11.92 -1.22
N VAL A 38 -10.26 10.64 -1.41
CA VAL A 38 -10.43 10.03 -2.72
C VAL A 38 -11.82 9.39 -2.79
N PRO A 39 -12.73 9.90 -3.65
CA PRO A 39 -14.07 9.35 -3.76
C PRO A 39 -14.05 7.99 -4.46
N GLY A 40 -14.90 7.07 -4.00
CA GLY A 40 -15.08 5.76 -4.64
C GLY A 40 -15.11 4.58 -3.66
N ASN A 41 -15.09 3.38 -4.22
CA ASN A 41 -15.00 2.12 -3.48
C ASN A 41 -13.73 1.40 -3.92
N PHE A 42 -12.85 1.08 -2.98
CA PHE A 42 -11.52 0.53 -3.28
C PHE A 42 -11.36 -0.86 -2.68
N VAL A 43 -10.47 -1.65 -3.28
CA VAL A 43 -10.13 -3.02 -2.84
C VAL A 43 -8.64 -3.18 -2.54
N SER A 44 -7.78 -2.35 -3.15
CA SER A 44 -6.33 -2.43 -2.96
C SER A 44 -5.63 -1.11 -3.24
N MET A 45 -4.40 -1.03 -2.75
CA MET A 45 -3.46 0.06 -2.92
C MET A 45 -2.05 -0.47 -3.19
N ALA A 46 -1.31 0.28 -4.01
CA ALA A 46 0.10 0.10 -4.23
C ALA A 46 0.81 1.45 -4.37
N VAL A 47 2.09 1.50 -3.99
CA VAL A 47 2.90 2.72 -4.02
C VAL A 47 4.07 2.51 -4.96
N ALA A 48 4.21 3.39 -5.96
CA ALA A 48 5.31 3.34 -6.91
C ALA A 48 6.60 3.98 -6.35
N GLN A 49 7.72 3.69 -7.01
CA GLN A 49 9.05 4.24 -6.67
C GLN A 49 9.10 5.77 -6.63
N ASN A 50 8.31 6.44 -7.46
CA ASN A 50 8.18 7.90 -7.45
C ASN A 50 7.16 8.43 -6.42
N ASN A 51 6.73 7.60 -5.47
CA ASN A 51 5.71 7.89 -4.45
C ASN A 51 4.30 8.15 -4.96
N THR A 52 4.02 7.89 -6.23
CA THR A 52 2.64 7.86 -6.74
C THR A 52 1.89 6.71 -6.08
N VAL A 53 0.71 7.00 -5.54
CA VAL A 53 -0.20 5.98 -5.02
C VAL A 53 -1.18 5.60 -6.12
N TYR A 54 -1.40 4.31 -6.28
CA TYR A 54 -2.49 3.79 -7.10
C TYR A 54 -3.51 3.16 -6.16
N LEU A 55 -4.80 3.39 -6.44
CA LEU A 55 -5.91 2.72 -5.79
C LEU A 55 -6.70 1.93 -6.83
N LEU A 56 -7.00 0.68 -6.53
CA LEU A 56 -7.83 -0.18 -7.36
C LEU A 56 -9.27 -0.10 -6.87
N THR A 57 -10.19 0.30 -7.75
CA THR A 57 -11.61 0.41 -7.44
C THR A 57 -12.33 -0.93 -7.60
N LYS A 58 -13.43 -1.15 -6.87
CA LYS A 58 -14.35 -2.29 -7.12
C LYS A 58 -14.85 -2.35 -8.57
N ASP A 59 -15.06 -1.20 -9.21
CA ASP A 59 -15.54 -1.12 -10.61
C ASP A 59 -14.44 -1.27 -11.68
N HIS A 60 -13.34 -1.95 -11.34
CA HIS A 60 -12.25 -2.26 -12.27
C HIS A 60 -11.59 -1.03 -12.93
N LYS A 61 -11.24 -0.03 -12.12
CA LYS A 61 -10.50 1.18 -12.52
C LYS A 61 -9.35 1.42 -11.55
N LEU A 62 -8.39 2.19 -12.01
CA LEU A 62 -7.33 2.73 -11.17
C LEU A 62 -7.58 4.20 -10.92
N VAL A 63 -7.30 4.65 -9.70
CA VAL A 63 -7.11 6.07 -9.38
C VAL A 63 -5.64 6.26 -9.05
N GLN A 64 -4.96 7.04 -9.86
CA GLN A 64 -3.59 7.48 -9.64
C GLN A 64 -3.62 8.77 -8.81
N ILE A 65 -2.91 8.81 -7.69
CA ILE A 65 -2.71 9.99 -6.85
C ILE A 65 -1.22 10.32 -6.80
N THR A 66 -0.87 11.51 -7.30
CA THR A 66 0.49 12.03 -7.23
C THR A 66 0.87 12.44 -5.81
N SER A 67 2.15 12.64 -5.52
CA SER A 67 2.61 13.15 -4.22
C SER A 67 2.05 14.54 -3.86
N LYS A 68 1.60 15.31 -4.86
CA LYS A 68 0.92 16.61 -4.68
C LYS A 68 -0.60 16.50 -4.54
N GLY A 69 -1.13 15.28 -4.49
CA GLY A 69 -2.56 15.02 -4.34
C GLY A 69 -3.39 15.12 -5.62
N ALA A 70 -2.80 15.43 -6.78
CA ALA A 70 -3.52 15.40 -8.05
C ALA A 70 -3.98 13.98 -8.39
N GLN A 71 -5.24 13.84 -8.79
CA GLN A 71 -5.90 12.55 -9.03
C GLN A 71 -6.19 12.36 -10.52
N LYS A 72 -5.96 11.14 -11.03
CA LYS A 72 -6.29 10.76 -12.41
C LYS A 72 -6.87 9.35 -12.42
N THR A 73 -8.03 9.19 -13.05
CA THR A 73 -8.61 7.85 -13.27
C THR A 73 -8.05 7.22 -14.54
N ILE A 74 -7.69 5.94 -14.46
CA ILE A 74 -7.25 5.11 -15.58
C ILE A 74 -8.21 3.92 -15.68
N ARG A 75 -8.80 3.72 -16.86
CA ARG A 75 -9.67 2.57 -17.12
C ARG A 75 -8.82 1.35 -17.40
N LEU A 76 -9.12 0.24 -16.74
CA LEU A 76 -8.48 -1.04 -17.03
C LEU A 76 -9.21 -1.75 -18.19
N PRO A 77 -8.50 -2.56 -19.00
CA PRO A 77 -9.14 -3.42 -19.99
C PRO A 77 -10.13 -4.38 -19.35
N LYS A 78 -11.25 -4.65 -20.03
CA LYS A 78 -12.26 -5.59 -19.52
C LYS A 78 -11.65 -6.97 -19.27
N LEU A 79 -11.98 -7.56 -18.13
CA LEU A 79 -11.65 -8.94 -17.79
C LEU A 79 -12.86 -9.84 -18.01
N THR A 80 -12.60 -11.10 -18.34
CA THR A 80 -13.61 -12.14 -18.49
C THR A 80 -13.23 -13.28 -17.56
N ALA A 81 -14.05 -13.54 -16.56
CA ALA A 81 -13.92 -14.73 -15.69
C ALA A 81 -14.77 -15.88 -16.23
N LYS A 82 -14.74 -17.03 -15.54
CA LYS A 82 -15.60 -18.17 -15.89
C LYS A 82 -17.07 -17.81 -15.69
N PRO A 83 -18.01 -18.53 -16.34
CA PRO A 83 -19.43 -18.42 -16.02
C PRO A 83 -19.67 -18.55 -14.52
N ASN A 84 -20.49 -17.65 -13.95
CA ASN A 84 -20.82 -17.56 -12.52
C ASN A 84 -19.69 -17.12 -11.58
N GLU A 85 -18.54 -16.68 -12.09
CA GLU A 85 -17.50 -16.02 -11.30
C GLU A 85 -17.49 -14.51 -11.58
N GLU A 86 -17.37 -13.69 -10.53
CA GLU A 86 -17.16 -12.25 -10.72
C GLU A 86 -15.72 -12.02 -11.23
N ALA A 87 -15.60 -11.27 -12.32
CA ALA A 87 -14.31 -10.89 -12.91
C ALA A 87 -13.65 -9.76 -12.12
N SER A 88 -13.27 -10.05 -10.87
CA SER A 88 -12.78 -9.09 -9.89
C SER A 88 -11.29 -9.30 -9.61
N LEU A 89 -10.55 -8.18 -9.61
CA LEU A 89 -9.20 -8.09 -9.08
C LEU A 89 -9.29 -7.70 -7.61
N CYS A 90 -8.57 -8.39 -6.73
CA CYS A 90 -8.61 -8.14 -5.29
C CYS A 90 -7.37 -7.42 -4.78
N ASP A 91 -6.24 -7.49 -5.49
CA ASP A 91 -5.00 -6.90 -5.01
C ASP A 91 -4.04 -6.46 -6.13
N MET A 92 -3.12 -5.57 -5.78
CA MET A 92 -2.11 -5.07 -6.70
C MET A 92 -0.78 -4.71 -6.03
N ALA A 93 0.26 -4.67 -6.86
CA ALA A 93 1.59 -4.22 -6.53
C ALA A 93 2.17 -3.39 -7.68
N VAL A 94 3.20 -2.59 -7.39
CA VAL A 94 3.94 -1.85 -8.42
C VAL A 94 5.35 -2.43 -8.47
N ASP A 95 5.77 -2.87 -9.66
CA ASP A 95 7.19 -3.09 -9.93
C ASP A 95 7.83 -1.84 -10.56
N SER A 96 9.07 -1.92 -11.06
CA SER A 96 9.79 -0.77 -11.62
C SER A 96 9.06 -0.06 -12.78
N SER A 97 8.17 -0.73 -13.51
CA SER A 97 7.51 -0.14 -14.70
C SER A 97 6.06 -0.57 -14.93
N ASN A 98 5.55 -1.51 -14.14
CA ASN A 98 4.23 -2.09 -14.32
C ASN A 98 3.46 -2.12 -13.00
N LEU A 99 2.14 -1.96 -13.11
CA LEU A 99 1.21 -2.40 -12.09
C LEU A 99 0.90 -3.88 -12.33
N LEU A 100 0.94 -4.65 -11.26
CA LEU A 100 0.64 -6.07 -11.23
C LEU A 100 -0.65 -6.27 -10.47
N PHE A 101 -1.50 -7.16 -10.94
CA PHE A 101 -2.80 -7.43 -10.32
C PHE A 101 -3.02 -8.92 -10.18
N CYS A 102 -3.74 -9.28 -9.12
CA CYS A 102 -4.26 -10.61 -8.94
C CYS A 102 -5.71 -10.59 -8.46
N GLY A 103 -6.40 -11.71 -8.62
CA GLY A 103 -7.81 -11.86 -8.28
C GLY A 103 -8.15 -13.32 -8.08
N TYR A 104 -8.97 -13.63 -7.07
CA TYR A 104 -9.34 -15.00 -6.70
C TYR A 104 -9.91 -15.82 -7.87
N SER A 105 -10.67 -15.18 -8.75
CA SER A 105 -11.30 -15.80 -9.93
C SER A 105 -10.30 -16.16 -11.05
N PHE A 106 -9.03 -15.75 -10.93
CA PHE A 106 -8.03 -15.89 -11.97
C PHE A 106 -6.80 -16.66 -11.48
N SER A 107 -6.39 -17.69 -12.22
CA SER A 107 -5.09 -18.36 -12.02
C SER A 107 -3.98 -17.68 -12.84
N GLU A 108 -4.01 -16.34 -12.90
CA GLU A 108 -3.14 -15.50 -13.71
C GLU A 108 -2.76 -14.24 -12.93
N VAL A 109 -1.62 -13.64 -13.28
CA VAL A 109 -1.29 -12.26 -12.90
C VAL A 109 -1.48 -11.36 -14.10
N PHE A 110 -2.13 -10.23 -13.90
CA PHE A 110 -2.28 -9.21 -14.92
C PHE A 110 -1.20 -8.15 -14.75
N SER A 111 -0.67 -7.63 -15.85
CA SER A 111 0.38 -6.61 -15.83
C SER A 111 0.01 -5.45 -16.74
N LEU A 112 -0.06 -4.24 -16.19
CA LEU A 112 -0.27 -3.00 -16.93
C LEU A 112 1.03 -2.20 -16.96
N ASN A 113 1.57 -1.94 -18.15
CA ASN A 113 2.70 -1.04 -18.27
C ASN A 113 2.29 0.41 -18.00
N LEU A 114 2.95 1.08 -17.04
CA LEU A 114 2.61 2.44 -16.63
C LEU A 114 2.95 3.49 -17.70
N LYS A 115 3.89 3.20 -18.60
CA LYS A 115 4.26 4.09 -19.72
C LYS A 115 3.41 3.85 -20.96
N ASN A 116 2.86 2.65 -21.12
CA ASN A 116 1.99 2.28 -22.23
C ASN A 116 0.79 1.47 -21.73
N PRO A 117 -0.32 2.14 -21.35
CA PRO A 117 -1.50 1.47 -20.81
C PRO A 117 -2.17 0.45 -21.77
N ASN A 118 -1.89 0.52 -23.07
CA ASN A 118 -2.38 -0.46 -24.04
C ASN A 118 -1.63 -1.80 -23.95
N ALA A 119 -0.46 -1.84 -23.31
CA ALA A 119 0.33 -3.06 -23.10
C ALA A 119 -0.12 -3.80 -21.83
N PHE A 120 -1.40 -4.20 -21.79
CA PHE A 120 -1.95 -5.02 -20.71
C PHE A 120 -1.76 -6.50 -21.01
N LYS A 121 -0.99 -7.19 -20.16
CA LYS A 121 -0.60 -8.60 -20.36
C LYS A 121 -1.23 -9.49 -19.31
N ARG A 122 -1.47 -10.74 -19.70
CA ARG A 122 -1.84 -11.84 -18.79
C ARG A 122 -0.67 -12.79 -18.69
N ILE A 123 -0.32 -13.17 -17.47
CA ILE A 123 0.80 -14.06 -17.18
C ILE A 123 0.21 -15.26 -16.47
N LYS A 124 0.20 -16.39 -17.18
CA LYS A 124 -0.32 -17.64 -16.66
C LYS A 124 0.60 -18.15 -15.56
N LEU A 125 0.02 -18.45 -14.40
CA LEU A 125 0.76 -19.04 -13.30
C LEU A 125 0.94 -20.54 -13.52
N GLN A 126 2.14 -21.03 -13.24
CA GLN A 126 2.51 -22.44 -13.39
C GLN A 126 3.02 -22.95 -12.04
N PHE A 127 2.22 -23.79 -11.38
CA PHE A 127 2.55 -24.38 -10.09
C PHE A 127 2.07 -25.83 -10.04
N GLU A 128 2.99 -26.78 -10.20
CA GLU A 128 2.76 -28.22 -9.98
C GLU A 128 1.46 -28.78 -10.63
N GLY A 129 1.06 -28.25 -11.80
CA GLY A 129 -0.20 -28.62 -12.47
C GLY A 129 -1.49 -28.13 -11.79
N SER A 130 -1.39 -27.47 -10.64
CA SER A 130 -2.51 -26.93 -9.87
C SER A 130 -2.93 -25.53 -10.33
N LYS A 131 -4.22 -25.23 -10.19
CA LYS A 131 -4.74 -23.87 -10.41
C LYS A 131 -4.61 -23.09 -9.11
N LEU A 132 -3.86 -22.00 -9.16
CA LEU A 132 -3.74 -21.07 -8.04
C LEU A 132 -4.95 -20.14 -7.97
N LYS A 133 -5.28 -19.70 -6.76
CA LYS A 133 -6.29 -18.67 -6.49
C LYS A 133 -5.64 -17.53 -5.70
N PRO A 134 -4.92 -16.63 -6.39
CA PRO A 134 -4.14 -15.60 -5.71
C PRO A 134 -5.06 -14.57 -5.04
N LEU A 135 -4.76 -14.22 -3.80
CA LEU A 135 -5.44 -13.19 -3.02
C LEU A 135 -4.60 -11.94 -2.86
N MET A 136 -3.28 -12.08 -2.72
CA MET A 136 -2.37 -10.96 -2.55
C MET A 136 -1.16 -11.06 -3.47
N ILE A 137 -0.57 -9.91 -3.80
CA ILE A 137 0.64 -9.82 -4.64
C ILE A 137 1.63 -8.79 -4.10
N SER A 138 2.92 -9.11 -3.99
CA SER A 138 3.98 -8.13 -3.77
C SER A 138 5.05 -8.19 -4.87
N ALA A 139 5.66 -7.05 -5.17
CA ALA A 139 6.69 -6.93 -6.18
C ALA A 139 8.08 -7.00 -5.53
N GLY A 140 8.86 -8.02 -5.88
CA GLY A 140 10.30 -8.07 -5.60
C GLY A 140 11.13 -7.53 -6.76
N LYS A 141 12.46 -7.53 -6.57
CA LYS A 141 13.43 -7.07 -7.57
C LYS A 141 13.33 -7.87 -8.87
N ASN A 142 13.43 -9.20 -8.77
CA ASN A 142 13.48 -10.10 -9.93
C ASN A 142 12.27 -11.06 -10.02
N SER A 143 11.49 -11.18 -8.95
CA SER A 143 10.31 -12.03 -8.84
C SER A 143 9.16 -11.24 -8.23
N TRP A 144 7.98 -11.85 -8.21
CA TRP A 144 6.84 -11.42 -7.43
C TRP A 144 6.55 -12.45 -6.37
N TYR A 145 5.75 -12.08 -5.38
CA TYR A 145 5.30 -12.96 -4.33
C TYR A 145 3.78 -12.95 -4.35
N LEU A 146 3.18 -14.14 -4.34
CA LEU A 146 1.72 -14.30 -4.29
C LEU A 146 1.35 -14.99 -2.99
N LYS A 147 0.32 -14.49 -2.30
CA LYS A 147 -0.38 -15.26 -1.27
C LYS A 147 -1.68 -15.76 -1.87
N ASP A 148 -1.92 -17.06 -1.83
CA ASP A 148 -3.15 -17.66 -2.34
C ASP A 148 -4.22 -17.84 -1.26
N SER A 149 -5.37 -18.37 -1.65
CA SER A 149 -6.50 -18.64 -0.74
C SER A 149 -6.26 -19.75 0.28
N GLU A 150 -5.15 -20.48 0.16
CA GLU A 150 -4.71 -21.47 1.16
C GLU A 150 -3.64 -20.87 2.09
N GLU A 151 -3.50 -19.54 2.08
CA GLU A 151 -2.51 -18.77 2.85
C GLU A 151 -1.05 -19.14 2.50
N ARG A 152 -0.82 -19.83 1.37
CA ARG A 152 0.53 -20.19 0.90
C ARG A 152 1.15 -18.99 0.23
N VAL A 153 2.41 -18.73 0.54
CA VAL A 153 3.21 -17.75 -0.20
C VAL A 153 4.02 -18.46 -1.28
N LEU A 154 3.91 -17.99 -2.51
CA LEU A 154 4.66 -18.48 -3.66
C LEU A 154 5.57 -17.38 -4.20
N GLN A 155 6.81 -17.71 -4.49
CA GLN A 155 7.67 -16.87 -5.32
C GLN A 155 7.35 -17.16 -6.79
N VAL A 156 7.11 -16.12 -7.57
CA VAL A 156 6.74 -16.21 -8.99
C VAL A 156 7.76 -15.47 -9.84
N LEU A 157 8.41 -16.19 -10.74
CA LEU A 157 9.31 -15.62 -11.73
C LEU A 157 8.53 -14.83 -12.79
N ARG A 158 9.21 -13.93 -13.51
CA ARG A 158 8.58 -13.06 -14.53
C ARG A 158 7.91 -13.83 -15.68
N ASN A 159 8.27 -15.09 -15.90
CA ASN A 159 7.66 -15.99 -16.88
C ASN A 159 6.42 -16.74 -16.35
N GLY A 160 6.03 -16.54 -15.09
CA GLY A 160 4.88 -17.18 -14.46
C GLY A 160 5.18 -18.50 -13.74
N ALA A 161 6.42 -19.00 -13.78
CA ALA A 161 6.82 -20.16 -12.99
C ALA A 161 6.77 -19.80 -11.49
N ALA A 162 6.07 -20.61 -10.72
CA ALA A 162 5.86 -20.39 -9.29
C ALA A 162 6.47 -21.53 -8.47
N SER A 163 7.05 -21.19 -7.33
CA SER A 163 7.58 -22.13 -6.34
C SER A 163 7.07 -21.78 -4.96
N LEU A 164 6.73 -22.79 -4.18
CA LEU A 164 6.25 -22.63 -2.81
C LEU A 164 7.37 -22.08 -1.92
N MET A 165 7.06 -21.06 -1.13
CA MET A 165 7.94 -20.57 -0.07
C MET A 165 7.67 -21.37 1.22
N PRO A 166 8.65 -21.43 2.15
CA PRO A 166 8.45 -22.02 3.48
C PRO A 166 7.19 -21.47 4.18
N GLN A 167 6.54 -22.32 4.99
CA GLN A 167 5.32 -21.96 5.70
C GLN A 167 5.54 -20.71 6.58
N TYR A 168 4.52 -19.86 6.70
CA TYR A 168 4.56 -18.60 7.46
C TYR A 168 5.53 -17.53 6.92
N THR A 169 6.03 -17.69 5.69
CA THR A 169 6.74 -16.63 4.98
C THR A 169 5.82 -15.43 4.75
N GLU A 170 6.31 -14.23 5.01
CA GLU A 170 5.63 -12.98 4.71
C GLU A 170 5.69 -12.67 3.21
N ILE A 171 4.63 -12.05 2.67
CA ILE A 171 4.55 -11.74 1.24
C ILE A 171 5.49 -10.58 0.85
N GLU A 172 5.78 -9.65 1.76
CA GLU A 172 6.64 -8.52 1.47
C GLU A 172 8.13 -8.96 1.49
N PRO A 173 8.91 -8.69 0.41
CA PRO A 173 10.29 -9.12 0.33
C PRO A 173 11.22 -8.27 1.21
N ARG A 174 12.28 -8.90 1.73
CA ARG A 174 13.38 -8.21 2.44
C ARG A 174 14.64 -8.19 1.59
N ASN A 175 14.70 -7.31 0.60
CA ASN A 175 15.83 -7.16 -0.35
C ASN A 175 16.30 -8.47 -1.01
N SER A 176 17.17 -9.24 -0.35
CA SER A 176 17.73 -10.52 -0.78
C SER A 176 17.23 -11.73 0.00
N ASP A 177 16.58 -11.52 1.15
CA ASP A 177 16.05 -12.57 2.01
C ASP A 177 14.50 -12.52 2.02
N SER A 178 13.87 -13.50 2.67
CA SER A 178 12.46 -13.44 3.06
C SER A 178 12.31 -13.50 4.57
N VAL A 179 11.21 -12.98 5.08
CA VAL A 179 10.88 -12.95 6.51
C VAL A 179 9.85 -14.04 6.79
N GLN A 180 10.00 -14.74 7.90
CA GLN A 180 9.03 -15.70 8.39
C GLN A 180 8.54 -15.24 9.77
N ILE A 181 7.22 -15.20 9.97
CA ILE A 181 6.63 -15.00 11.30
C ILE A 181 6.50 -16.36 11.97
N ALA A 182 6.81 -16.43 13.26
CA ALA A 182 6.59 -17.64 14.03
C ALA A 182 5.12 -18.08 13.96
N PRO A 183 4.86 -19.39 13.84
CA PRO A 183 3.49 -19.91 13.84
C PRO A 183 2.76 -19.55 15.14
N PRO A 184 1.43 -19.38 15.13
CA PRO A 184 0.68 -19.32 16.37
C PRO A 184 0.78 -20.66 17.13
N GLU A 185 0.75 -20.59 18.45
CA GLU A 185 0.66 -21.76 19.34
C GLU A 185 -0.81 -21.99 19.72
N TYR A 186 -1.27 -23.22 19.56
CA TYR A 186 -2.63 -23.62 19.92
C TYR A 186 -2.59 -24.29 21.29
N THR A 187 -3.23 -23.67 22.28
CA THR A 187 -3.31 -24.16 23.66
C THR A 187 -4.75 -24.46 24.04
N GLU A 188 -4.96 -25.13 25.18
CA GLU A 188 -6.31 -25.38 25.73
C GLU A 188 -7.09 -24.08 25.99
N ASN A 189 -6.38 -22.96 26.20
CA ASN A 189 -6.95 -21.65 26.50
C ASN A 189 -7.10 -20.75 25.26
N GLY A 190 -6.85 -21.27 24.06
CA GLY A 190 -6.98 -20.54 22.79
C GLY A 190 -5.67 -20.41 22.02
N VAL A 191 -5.67 -19.48 21.06
CA VAL A 191 -4.54 -19.22 20.15
C VAL A 191 -3.62 -18.15 20.73
N VAL A 192 -2.33 -18.48 20.87
CA VAL A 192 -1.27 -17.53 21.22
C VAL A 192 -0.53 -17.17 19.95
N TYR A 193 -0.72 -15.95 19.46
CA TYR A 193 0.03 -15.47 18.30
C TYR A 193 1.46 -15.17 18.72
N ASN A 194 2.43 -15.71 17.98
CA ASN A 194 3.82 -15.49 18.28
C ASN A 194 4.28 -14.08 17.84
N ASP A 195 5.21 -13.53 18.62
CA ASP A 195 5.71 -12.16 18.50
C ASP A 195 7.06 -12.07 17.76
N LYS A 196 7.59 -13.19 17.28
CA LYS A 196 8.92 -13.30 16.67
C LYS A 196 8.88 -13.36 15.15
N ALA A 197 9.82 -12.65 14.54
CA ALA A 197 10.13 -12.71 13.13
C ALA A 197 11.55 -13.25 12.92
N PHE A 198 11.73 -14.09 11.91
CA PHE A 198 13.00 -14.74 11.57
C PHE A 198 13.38 -14.46 10.12
N ILE A 199 14.68 -14.51 9.83
CA ILE A 199 15.16 -14.59 8.46
C ILE A 199 14.99 -16.02 7.95
N ASN A 200 14.22 -16.19 6.89
CA ASN A 200 13.93 -17.50 6.33
C ASN A 200 15.21 -18.20 5.84
N GLY A 201 15.27 -19.53 6.02
CA GLY A 201 16.41 -20.36 5.63
C GLY A 201 17.66 -20.21 6.50
N LYS A 202 17.60 -19.41 7.58
CA LYS A 202 18.66 -19.27 8.58
C LYS A 202 18.10 -19.63 9.95
N ALA A 203 18.21 -20.91 10.33
CA ALA A 203 17.79 -21.38 11.65
C ALA A 203 18.40 -20.49 12.75
N ASP A 204 17.59 -20.15 13.76
CA ASP A 204 17.96 -19.26 14.88
C ASP A 204 18.37 -17.83 14.51
N SER A 205 18.18 -17.40 13.26
CA SER A 205 18.40 -16.01 12.86
C SER A 205 17.17 -15.17 13.17
N LEU A 206 16.97 -14.92 14.47
CA LEU A 206 15.99 -13.96 14.96
C LEU A 206 16.23 -12.62 14.27
N LEU A 207 15.21 -12.14 13.56
CA LEU A 207 15.22 -10.82 12.95
C LEU A 207 14.75 -9.77 13.94
N TRP A 208 13.67 -10.08 14.67
CA TRP A 208 13.10 -9.20 15.67
C TRP A 208 12.05 -9.92 16.53
N GLN A 209 11.78 -9.38 17.72
CA GLN A 209 10.66 -9.76 18.57
C GLN A 209 9.85 -8.51 18.93
N ALA A 210 8.54 -8.56 18.72
CA ALA A 210 7.67 -7.44 19.06
C ALA A 210 7.64 -7.21 20.58
N PRO A 211 7.50 -5.94 21.04
CA PRO A 211 7.38 -5.64 22.46
C PRO A 211 6.16 -6.34 23.07
N LYS A 212 6.34 -6.86 24.29
CA LYS A 212 5.21 -7.35 25.07
C LYS A 212 4.32 -6.17 25.48
N PRO A 213 3.02 -6.17 25.12
CA PRO A 213 2.12 -5.14 25.58
C PRO A 213 1.87 -5.26 27.08
N ALA A 214 1.44 -4.16 27.70
CA ALA A 214 1.01 -4.18 29.10
C ALA A 214 -0.26 -5.03 29.24
N GLU A 215 -0.32 -5.82 30.32
CA GLU A 215 -1.52 -6.58 30.65
C GLU A 215 -2.75 -5.66 30.77
N PRO A 216 -3.95 -6.10 30.34
CA PRO A 216 -4.29 -7.46 29.89
C PRO A 216 -4.13 -7.69 28.37
N LYS A 217 -3.47 -6.79 27.64
CA LYS A 217 -3.31 -6.94 26.19
C LYS A 217 -2.29 -8.03 25.86
N VAL A 218 -2.46 -8.66 24.71
CA VAL A 218 -1.51 -9.62 24.10
C VAL A 218 -1.19 -9.21 22.67
N VAL A 219 -0.14 -9.78 22.07
CA VAL A 219 0.10 -9.68 20.63
C VAL A 219 -0.91 -10.56 19.90
N LEU A 220 -1.65 -9.98 18.97
CA LEU A 220 -2.65 -10.66 18.14
C LEU A 220 -2.15 -10.90 16.70
N GLY A 221 -1.09 -10.19 16.29
CA GLY A 221 -0.49 -10.39 14.98
C GLY A 221 0.74 -9.54 14.76
N VAL A 222 1.67 -10.08 13.97
CA VAL A 222 2.86 -9.39 13.48
C VAL A 222 2.87 -9.56 11.96
N GLU A 223 3.00 -8.45 11.24
CA GLU A 223 3.14 -8.42 9.78
C GLU A 223 4.41 -7.67 9.39
N PHE A 224 5.15 -8.19 8.43
CA PHE A 224 6.30 -7.50 7.86
C PHE A 224 5.86 -6.65 6.66
N LEU A 225 6.12 -5.35 6.72
CA LEU A 225 5.74 -4.39 5.67
C LEU A 225 6.84 -4.14 4.63
N GLY A 226 8.03 -4.71 4.82
CA GLY A 226 9.19 -4.50 3.97
C GLY A 226 10.32 -3.76 4.68
N GLN A 227 11.36 -3.44 3.90
CA GLN A 227 12.51 -2.67 4.38
C GLN A 227 12.53 -1.28 3.72
N ASP A 228 12.76 -0.24 4.53
CA ASP A 228 12.79 1.13 4.03
C ASP A 228 14.15 1.51 3.40
N LYS A 229 14.24 2.72 2.83
CA LYS A 229 15.47 3.23 2.20
C LYS A 229 16.67 3.34 3.16
N ASN A 230 16.43 3.41 4.47
CA ASN A 230 17.46 3.47 5.52
C ASN A 230 17.85 2.08 6.03
N ARG A 231 17.36 1.02 5.37
CA ARG A 231 17.55 -0.39 5.74
C ARG A 231 16.97 -0.74 7.10
N ARG A 232 15.88 -0.07 7.49
CA ARG A 232 15.09 -0.43 8.68
C ARG A 232 14.02 -1.41 8.26
N ASP A 233 13.91 -2.52 8.98
CA ASP A 233 12.87 -3.53 8.82
C ASP A 233 11.58 -3.01 9.47
N ILE A 234 10.49 -2.95 8.71
CA ILE A 234 9.24 -2.31 9.14
C ILE A 234 8.21 -3.38 9.49
N PHE A 235 7.71 -3.36 10.72
CA PHE A 235 6.73 -4.32 11.21
C PHE A 235 5.46 -3.60 11.65
N LYS A 236 4.30 -4.14 11.28
CA LYS A 236 3.01 -3.77 11.85
C LYS A 236 2.64 -4.81 12.91
N VAL A 237 2.43 -4.35 14.14
CA VAL A 237 2.02 -5.22 15.26
C VAL A 237 0.63 -4.82 15.69
N ILE A 238 -0.22 -5.82 15.84
CA ILE A 238 -1.57 -5.68 16.36
C ILE A 238 -1.55 -6.25 17.78
N THR A 239 -1.94 -5.43 18.77
CA THR A 239 -2.10 -5.84 20.16
C THR A 239 -3.53 -5.63 20.59
N GLY A 240 -3.99 -6.38 21.60
CA GLY A 240 -5.34 -6.18 22.12
C GLY A 240 -5.68 -7.10 23.27
N ALA A 241 -6.73 -6.75 24.01
CA ALA A 241 -7.33 -7.62 25.03
C ALA A 241 -8.41 -8.56 24.44
N GLY A 242 -8.58 -8.54 23.12
CA GLY A 242 -9.59 -9.24 22.34
C GLY A 242 -9.78 -8.56 20.98
N GLU A 243 -10.56 -9.16 20.08
CA GLU A 243 -10.73 -8.67 18.70
C GLU A 243 -11.36 -7.27 18.61
N LEU A 244 -12.16 -6.88 19.60
CA LEU A 244 -12.85 -5.58 19.63
C LEU A 244 -12.03 -4.47 20.27
N ASN A 245 -10.88 -4.78 20.87
CA ASN A 245 -10.00 -3.81 21.53
C ASN A 245 -8.58 -3.96 20.99
N GLN A 246 -8.42 -3.61 19.71
CA GLN A 246 -7.16 -3.70 18.99
C GLN A 246 -6.48 -2.34 18.88
N GLU A 247 -5.17 -2.35 19.08
CA GLU A 247 -4.27 -1.24 18.76
C GLU A 247 -3.25 -1.71 17.73
N VAL A 248 -2.96 -0.82 16.80
CA VAL A 248 -1.98 -1.08 15.75
C VAL A 248 -0.80 -0.16 15.96
N THR A 249 0.40 -0.73 16.06
CA THR A 249 1.65 0.04 16.11
C THR A 249 2.57 -0.44 15.00
N VAL A 250 3.12 0.50 14.24
CA VAL A 250 4.16 0.22 13.25
C VAL A 250 5.52 0.58 13.84
N TYR A 251 6.43 -0.38 13.79
CA TYR A 251 7.79 -0.28 14.30
C TYR A 251 8.77 -0.25 13.13
N ALA A 252 9.77 0.63 13.21
CA ALA A 252 10.98 0.54 12.41
C ALA A 252 12.08 -0.07 13.27
N VAL A 253 12.64 -1.17 12.79
CA VAL A 253 13.63 -1.97 13.50
C VAL A 253 14.94 -1.94 12.74
N LYS A 254 16.04 -1.79 13.46
CA LYS A 254 17.39 -1.90 12.89
C LYS A 254 18.28 -2.64 13.87
N ASP A 255 18.97 -3.67 13.40
CA ASP A 255 19.84 -4.51 14.23
C ASP A 255 19.11 -5.04 15.48
N GLN A 256 17.86 -5.50 15.29
CA GLN A 256 16.92 -5.97 16.33
C GLN A 256 16.40 -4.89 17.30
N GLU A 257 16.86 -3.65 17.20
CA GLU A 257 16.45 -2.52 18.06
C GLU A 257 15.35 -1.67 17.41
N ILE A 258 14.43 -1.17 18.24
CA ILE A 258 13.39 -0.24 17.78
C ILE A 258 13.99 1.16 17.65
N VAL A 259 14.03 1.66 16.41
CA VAL A 259 14.62 2.97 16.09
C VAL A 259 13.58 4.03 15.71
N ALA A 260 12.34 3.63 15.43
CA ALA A 260 11.17 4.50 15.37
C ALA A 260 9.90 3.67 15.61
N GLN A 261 8.83 4.31 16.09
CA GLN A 261 7.53 3.67 16.17
C GLN A 261 6.40 4.67 15.95
N ARG A 262 5.23 4.18 15.53
CA ARG A 262 4.04 5.00 15.37
C ARG A 262 2.78 4.19 15.64
N VAL A 263 1.95 4.68 16.57
CA VAL A 263 0.62 4.15 16.80
C VAL A 263 -0.30 4.62 15.66
N ILE A 264 -1.10 3.70 15.12
CA ILE A 264 -2.11 3.96 14.11
C ILE A 264 -3.46 3.98 14.83
N THR A 265 -3.98 5.19 15.07
CA THR A 265 -5.24 5.41 15.79
C THR A 265 -6.45 5.46 14.88
N ASP A 266 -6.22 5.56 13.57
CA ASP A 266 -7.28 5.74 12.58
C ASP A 266 -7.93 4.40 12.19
N SER A 267 -9.24 4.43 11.95
CA SER A 267 -9.97 3.24 11.48
C SER A 267 -9.58 2.89 10.04
N PRO A 268 -9.21 1.63 9.75
CA PRO A 268 -8.85 1.21 8.40
C PRO A 268 -10.04 1.34 7.45
N ALA A 269 -9.75 1.51 6.16
CA ALA A 269 -10.78 1.51 5.13
C ALA A 269 -11.46 0.13 5.02
N ASP A 270 -12.80 0.15 4.96
CA ASP A 270 -13.62 -1.07 4.89
C ASP A 270 -13.31 -1.90 3.63
N GLY A 271 -13.08 -3.20 3.82
CA GLY A 271 -12.93 -4.16 2.72
C GLY A 271 -11.59 -4.10 1.96
N ILE A 272 -10.57 -3.45 2.54
CA ILE A 272 -9.21 -3.41 1.98
C ILE A 272 -8.27 -4.22 2.86
N MET A 273 -7.75 -5.33 2.32
CA MET A 273 -6.90 -6.25 3.09
C MET A 273 -5.59 -5.59 3.54
N ARG A 274 -4.91 -4.88 2.63
CA ARG A 274 -3.61 -4.23 2.89
C ARG A 274 -3.75 -2.71 2.86
N TYR A 275 -4.44 -2.18 3.88
CA TYR A 275 -4.72 -0.74 4.03
C TYR A 275 -3.50 0.09 4.45
N CYS A 276 -2.45 -0.54 5.00
CA CYS A 276 -1.20 0.09 5.40
C CYS A 276 -0.04 -0.45 4.58
N ARG A 277 0.71 0.44 3.91
CA ARG A 277 1.85 0.08 3.05
C ARG A 277 3.07 0.92 3.35
N LEU A 278 4.24 0.29 3.25
CA LEU A 278 5.50 1.01 3.20
C LEU A 278 5.69 1.63 1.81
N ALA A 279 5.91 2.94 1.77
CA ALA A 279 6.31 3.63 0.55
C ALA A 279 7.83 3.59 0.36
N PRO A 280 8.33 3.70 -0.88
CA PRO A 280 9.76 3.70 -1.18
C PRO A 280 10.55 4.84 -0.52
N ASP A 281 9.91 5.95 -0.15
CA ASP A 281 10.55 7.02 0.62
C ASP A 281 10.70 6.74 2.13
N GLY A 282 10.18 5.60 2.60
CA GLY A 282 10.16 5.19 4.01
C GLY A 282 8.95 5.67 4.81
N SER A 283 7.99 6.37 4.17
CA SER A 283 6.72 6.73 4.81
C SER A 283 5.72 5.58 4.79
N LEU A 284 4.76 5.60 5.72
CA LEU A 284 3.61 4.73 5.72
C LEU A 284 2.48 5.40 4.95
N VAL A 285 1.91 4.69 3.99
CA VAL A 285 0.71 5.12 3.27
C VAL A 285 -0.46 4.33 3.83
N LEU A 286 -1.47 5.05 4.32
CA LEU A 286 -2.64 4.50 4.97
C LEU A 286 -3.90 4.84 4.20
N LEU A 287 -4.78 3.86 4.05
CA LEU A 287 -6.15 4.06 3.67
C LEU A 287 -7.06 3.93 4.88
N GLN A 288 -7.83 4.98 5.10
CA GLN A 288 -8.73 5.09 6.23
C GLN A 288 -10.14 5.32 5.74
N LYS A 289 -11.09 4.93 6.57
CA LYS A 289 -12.47 5.36 6.39
C LYS A 289 -12.52 6.89 6.46
N ASP A 290 -13.31 7.51 5.59
CA ASP A 290 -13.52 8.95 5.67
C ASP A 290 -14.25 9.29 6.97
N PRO A 291 -13.70 10.16 7.84
CA PRO A 291 -14.31 10.48 9.13
C PRO A 291 -15.63 11.23 9.00
N GLU A 292 -15.86 11.90 7.88
CA GLU A 292 -17.14 12.55 7.54
C GLU A 292 -18.19 11.56 7.00
N GLY A 293 -17.85 10.27 6.88
CA GLY A 293 -18.76 9.22 6.41
C GLY A 293 -19.06 9.28 4.91
N ARG A 294 -18.32 10.07 4.13
CA ARG A 294 -18.53 10.15 2.67
C ARG A 294 -18.06 8.86 2.02
N LYS A 295 -18.66 8.53 0.86
CA LYS A 295 -18.29 7.36 0.06
C LYS A 295 -16.91 7.56 -0.58
N GLY A 296 -15.88 7.09 0.09
CA GLY A 296 -14.49 7.24 -0.33
C GLY A 296 -13.53 6.73 0.74
N VAL A 297 -12.26 7.06 0.55
CA VAL A 297 -11.19 6.80 1.53
C VAL A 297 -10.39 8.06 1.77
N LEU A 298 -9.83 8.17 2.96
CA LEU A 298 -8.83 9.17 3.27
C LEU A 298 -7.44 8.53 3.13
N LEU A 299 -6.64 9.04 2.19
CA LEU A 299 -5.26 8.61 1.95
C LEU A 299 -4.32 9.46 2.79
N LYS A 300 -3.74 8.90 3.85
CA LYS A 300 -2.74 9.58 4.69
C LYS A 300 -1.34 9.10 4.37
N ARG A 301 -0.36 10.00 4.49
CA ARG A 301 1.07 9.65 4.45
C ARG A 301 1.73 10.03 5.77
N LEU A 302 2.09 9.02 6.53
CA LEU A 302 2.67 9.17 7.86
C LEU A 302 4.18 8.92 7.80
N LYS A 303 4.94 9.82 8.42
CA LYS A 303 6.38 9.62 8.62
C LYS A 303 6.62 8.67 9.79
N LEU A 304 7.67 7.86 9.68
CA LEU A 304 8.16 6.95 10.71
C LEU A 304 9.57 7.37 11.12
N ASP A 305 9.66 8.60 11.62
CA ASP A 305 10.93 9.32 11.80
C ASP A 305 11.33 9.48 13.27
N THR A 306 10.50 9.08 14.26
CA THR A 306 10.85 9.25 15.69
C THR A 306 10.38 8.10 16.58
N ASN A 307 11.06 7.93 17.72
CA ASN A 307 10.68 7.07 18.85
C ASN A 307 9.62 7.71 19.78
N LYS A 308 9.09 8.91 19.44
CA LYS A 308 8.10 9.60 20.27
C LYS A 308 6.71 9.46 19.64
N PRO A 309 5.68 9.09 20.41
CA PRO A 309 4.31 9.19 19.93
C PRO A 309 4.05 10.64 19.47
N ALA A 310 3.49 10.81 18.28
CA ALA A 310 2.95 12.10 17.89
C ALA A 310 1.87 12.45 18.92
N ALA A 311 1.90 13.67 19.46
CA ALA A 311 0.81 14.17 20.29
C ALA A 311 -0.48 14.10 19.45
N GLY A 312 -1.49 13.42 19.99
CA GLY A 312 -2.81 13.26 19.37
C GLY A 312 -3.53 14.58 19.17
#